data_AF-A0A7X6A3K2-F1
#
_entry.id   AF-A0A7X6A3K2-F1
#
_cell.length_a   1.000
_cell.length_b   1.000
_cell.length_c   1.000
_cell.angle_alpha   90.00
_cell.angle_beta   90.00
_cell.angle_gamma   90.00
#
_symmetry.space_group_name_H-M   'P 1'
#
loop_
_entity.id
_entity.type
_entity.pdbx_description
1 polymer ?
#
loop_
_entity_poly.entity_id
_entity_poly.type
_entity_poly.pdbx_seq_one_letter_code
_entity_poly.pdbx_strand_id
1 'polypeptide(L)'
;MRRVLGTRGRHRRERGTMALEMVILAPVLLALFMFLLACGRYFQTSSLLESAARDGARAASQSRSMQEAQGRVDDAVTGTMSQAVKSCKDSASGSITTGFAAGTPLSVEVTCTINYRDLGLLGLGGDTKITKRFTSSIDPYRGVRGDGS
;
A
#
# COMPACT_ATOMS: atom_id res chain seq x y z
N MET A 1 30.15 74.85 16.47
CA MET A 1 30.33 73.56 15.75
C MET A 1 30.00 72.40 16.68
N ARG A 2 28.78 71.84 16.62
CA ARG A 2 28.39 70.64 17.38
C ARG A 2 28.25 69.47 16.39
N ARG A 3 29.09 68.45 16.54
CA ARG A 3 29.10 67.25 15.70
C ARG A 3 27.82 66.44 15.91
N VAL A 4 27.10 66.17 14.82
CA VAL A 4 26.00 65.20 14.76
C VAL A 4 26.62 63.81 14.81
N LEU A 5 26.38 63.07 15.89
CA LEU A 5 26.76 61.65 16.01
C LEU A 5 25.71 60.81 15.29
N GLY A 6 26.07 60.30 14.11
CA GLY A 6 25.25 59.36 13.35
C GLY A 6 25.07 58.03 14.08
N THR A 7 23.83 57.66 14.34
CA THR A 7 23.45 56.34 14.82
C THR A 7 23.62 55.31 13.70
N ARG A 8 24.69 54.49 13.78
CA ARG A 8 24.85 53.32 12.92
C ARG A 8 23.79 52.27 13.30
N GLY A 9 22.74 52.17 12.47
CA GLY A 9 21.69 51.17 12.60
C GLY A 9 22.25 49.74 12.59
N ARG A 10 22.05 49.02 13.70
CA ARG A 10 22.32 47.58 13.83
C ARG A 10 21.14 46.77 13.28
N HIS A 11 20.85 46.88 11.98
CA HIS A 11 19.75 46.13 11.35
C HIS A 11 20.22 44.82 10.68
N ARG A 12 21.09 44.05 11.35
CA ARG A 12 21.70 42.83 10.76
C ARG A 12 21.72 41.62 11.70
N ARG A 13 20.71 41.48 12.57
CA ARG A 13 20.56 40.30 13.44
C ARG A 13 19.25 39.54 13.29
N GLU A 14 18.19 40.13 12.73
CA GLU A 14 16.89 39.47 12.57
C GLU A 14 16.79 38.52 11.37
N ARG A 15 17.57 38.75 10.30
CA ARG A 15 17.56 37.85 9.12
C ARG A 15 18.30 36.52 9.38
N GLY A 16 19.26 36.53 10.30
CA GLY A 16 20.05 35.33 10.65
C GLY A 16 19.26 34.34 11.50
N THR A 17 18.38 34.83 12.38
CA THR A 17 17.50 33.98 13.20
C THR A 17 16.41 33.32 12.36
N MET A 18 15.74 34.09 11.48
CA MET A 18 14.73 33.54 10.55
C MET A 18 15.29 32.45 9.62
N ALA A 19 16.52 32.63 9.12
CA ALA A 19 17.17 31.63 8.27
C ALA A 19 17.55 30.36 9.03
N LEU A 20 18.03 30.48 10.28
CA LEU A 20 18.43 29.35 11.10
C LEU A 20 17.22 28.51 11.55
N GLU A 21 16.10 29.16 11.88
CA GLU A 21 14.85 28.49 12.22
C GLU A 21 14.33 27.66 11.05
N MET A 22 14.39 28.19 9.82
CA MET A 22 13.98 27.46 8.62
C MET A 22 14.87 26.27 8.28
N VAL A 23 16.17 26.32 8.63
CA VAL A 23 17.08 25.17 8.44
C VAL A 23 16.68 23.98 9.30
N ILE A 24 16.08 24.20 10.47
CA ILE A 24 15.59 23.14 11.36
C ILE A 24 14.15 22.76 11.00
N LEU A 25 13.32 23.73 10.63
CA LEU A 25 11.91 23.49 10.30
C LEU A 25 11.74 22.73 8.97
N ALA A 26 12.54 23.05 7.96
CA ALA A 26 12.48 22.41 6.64
C ALA A 26 12.63 20.89 6.68
N PRO A 27 13.64 20.28 7.34
CA PRO A 27 13.75 18.83 7.41
C PRO A 27 12.62 18.17 8.20
N VAL A 28 12.08 18.84 9.23
CA VAL A 28 10.92 18.33 9.98
C VAL A 28 9.67 18.31 9.10
N LEU A 29 9.41 19.39 8.35
CA LEU A 29 8.30 19.45 7.40
C LEU A 29 8.47 18.41 6.29
N LEU A 30 9.68 18.25 5.75
CA LEU A 30 9.98 17.23 4.75
C LEU A 30 9.72 15.82 5.28
N ALA A 31 10.16 15.52 6.50
CA ALA A 31 9.88 14.24 7.15
C ALA A 31 8.36 14.01 7.34
N LEU A 32 7.62 15.05 7.74
CA LEU A 32 6.16 14.99 7.84
C LEU A 32 5.50 14.71 6.48
N PHE A 33 5.94 15.39 5.41
CA PHE A 33 5.43 15.13 4.06
C PHE A 33 5.74 13.71 3.58
N MET A 34 6.96 13.21 3.81
CA MET A 34 7.32 11.83 3.50
C MET A 34 6.43 10.84 4.24
N PHE A 35 6.17 11.08 5.53
CA PHE A 35 5.27 10.24 6.32
C PHE A 35 3.85 10.23 5.76
N LEU A 36 3.30 11.40 5.41
CA LEU A 36 1.97 11.50 4.80
C LEU A 36 1.89 10.77 3.46
N LEU A 37 2.92 10.86 2.62
CA LEU A 37 2.98 10.12 1.36
C LEU A 37 3.06 8.60 1.58
N ALA A 38 3.82 8.16 2.58
CA ALA A 38 3.89 6.74 2.96
C ALA A 38 2.52 6.22 3.41
N CYS A 39 1.84 6.96 4.29
CA CYS A 39 0.49 6.65 4.72
C CYS A 39 -0.49 6.62 3.55
N GLY A 40 -0.47 7.62 2.65
CA GLY A 40 -1.33 7.67 1.48
C GLY A 40 -1.18 6.45 0.58
N ARG A 41 0.07 6.06 0.27
CA ARG A 41 0.37 4.84 -0.49
C ARG A 41 -0.11 3.58 0.22
N TYR A 42 0.08 3.50 1.54
CA TYR A 42 -0.37 2.37 2.36
C TYR A 42 -1.89 2.20 2.33
N PHE A 43 -2.65 3.28 2.58
CA PHE A 43 -4.12 3.24 2.60
C PHE A 43 -4.71 2.91 1.23
N GLN A 44 -4.20 3.54 0.16
CA GLN A 44 -4.64 3.26 -1.20
C GLN A 44 -4.45 1.78 -1.55
N THR A 45 -3.26 1.25 -1.28
CA THR A 45 -2.91 -0.14 -1.59
C THR A 45 -3.71 -1.13 -0.74
N SER A 46 -3.92 -0.82 0.54
CA SER A 46 -4.69 -1.67 1.46
C SER A 46 -6.13 -1.86 1.02
N SER A 47 -6.79 -0.77 0.57
CA SER A 47 -8.16 -0.84 0.07
C SER A 47 -8.27 -1.66 -1.22
N LEU A 48 -7.29 -1.52 -2.12
CA LEU A 48 -7.22 -2.31 -3.34
C LEU A 48 -6.97 -3.80 -3.04
N LEU A 49 -6.09 -4.11 -2.09
CA LEU A 49 -5.78 -5.49 -1.67
C LEU A 49 -7.02 -6.20 -1.13
N GLU A 50 -7.80 -5.50 -0.31
CA GLU A 50 -9.04 -6.04 0.24
C GLU A 50 -10.10 -6.26 -0.85
N SER A 51 -10.21 -5.33 -1.80
CA SER A 51 -11.11 -5.46 -2.95
C SER A 51 -10.71 -6.64 -3.83
N ALA A 52 -9.42 -6.79 -4.13
CA ALA A 52 -8.88 -7.89 -4.93
C ALA A 52 -9.11 -9.25 -4.26
N ALA A 53 -8.92 -9.34 -2.93
CA ALA A 53 -9.17 -10.56 -2.19
C ALA A 53 -10.66 -10.94 -2.20
N ARG A 54 -11.55 -9.95 -2.08
CA ARG A 54 -13.00 -10.15 -2.15
C ARG A 54 -13.46 -10.59 -3.55
N ASP A 55 -12.98 -9.93 -4.59
CA ASP A 55 -13.33 -10.24 -5.97
C ASP A 55 -12.74 -11.59 -6.40
N GLY A 56 -11.51 -11.87 -6.00
CA GLY A 56 -10.86 -13.17 -6.19
C GLY A 56 -11.63 -14.30 -5.51
N ALA A 57 -12.05 -14.13 -4.25
CA ALA A 57 -12.85 -15.14 -3.56
C ALA A 57 -14.21 -15.38 -4.23
N ARG A 58 -14.85 -14.32 -4.73
CA ARG A 58 -16.13 -14.41 -5.46
C ARG A 58 -15.99 -15.06 -6.83
N ALA A 59 -14.91 -14.82 -7.54
CA ALA A 59 -14.65 -15.44 -8.83
C ALA A 59 -14.24 -16.91 -8.67
N ALA A 60 -13.41 -17.20 -7.67
CA ALA A 60 -12.95 -18.53 -7.37
C ALA A 60 -14.08 -19.46 -6.89
N SER A 61 -15.05 -18.96 -6.10
CA SER A 61 -16.20 -19.76 -5.66
C SER A 61 -17.15 -20.19 -6.79
N GLN A 62 -17.10 -19.52 -7.94
CA GLN A 62 -17.88 -19.89 -9.13
C GLN A 62 -17.21 -20.96 -10.00
N SER A 63 -15.90 -21.15 -9.83
CA SER A 63 -15.08 -22.06 -10.63
C SER A 63 -15.40 -23.53 -10.34
N ARG A 64 -15.03 -24.42 -11.27
CA ARG A 64 -15.32 -25.86 -11.15
C ARG A 64 -14.11 -26.71 -10.73
N SER A 65 -12.91 -26.17 -10.87
CA SER A 65 -11.66 -26.82 -10.47
C SER A 65 -10.74 -25.85 -9.73
N MET A 66 -9.78 -26.39 -8.97
CA MET A 66 -8.79 -25.57 -8.25
C MET A 66 -7.90 -24.75 -9.20
N GLN A 67 -7.58 -25.31 -10.37
CA GLN A 67 -6.74 -24.65 -11.36
C GLN A 67 -7.48 -23.48 -12.04
N GLU A 68 -8.77 -23.67 -12.36
CA GLU A 68 -9.62 -22.58 -12.85
C GLU A 68 -9.79 -21.50 -11.75
N ALA A 69 -10.03 -21.92 -10.50
CA ALA A 69 -10.20 -21.02 -9.38
C ALA A 69 -8.98 -20.13 -9.16
N GLN A 70 -7.76 -20.70 -9.22
CA GLN A 70 -6.54 -19.93 -9.09
C GLN A 70 -6.35 -18.95 -10.26
N GLY A 71 -6.62 -19.36 -11.50
CA GLY A 71 -6.59 -18.45 -12.65
C GLY A 71 -7.55 -17.26 -12.50
N ARG A 72 -8.76 -17.49 -11.97
CA ARG A 72 -9.71 -16.40 -11.67
C ARG A 72 -9.22 -15.46 -10.57
N VAL A 73 -8.51 -15.98 -9.57
CA VAL A 73 -7.87 -15.14 -8.53
C VAL A 73 -6.80 -14.26 -9.16
N ASP A 74 -5.95 -14.82 -10.02
CA ASP A 74 -4.86 -14.10 -10.66
C ASP A 74 -5.39 -12.98 -11.58
N ASP A 75 -6.46 -13.25 -12.33
CA ASP A 75 -7.14 -12.25 -13.16
C ASP A 75 -7.73 -11.10 -12.30
N ALA A 76 -8.40 -11.44 -11.20
CA ALA A 76 -9.00 -10.46 -10.29
C ALA A 76 -7.93 -9.59 -9.61
N VAL A 77 -6.83 -10.20 -9.18
CA VAL A 77 -5.69 -9.49 -8.59
C VAL A 77 -5.07 -8.56 -9.63
N THR A 78 -4.78 -9.05 -10.84
CA THR A 78 -4.16 -8.25 -11.90
C THR A 78 -5.04 -7.07 -12.33
N GLY A 79 -6.35 -7.31 -12.47
CA GLY A 79 -7.31 -6.27 -12.82
C GLY A 79 -7.42 -5.18 -11.75
N THR A 80 -7.54 -5.57 -10.48
CA THR A 80 -7.70 -4.63 -9.36
C THR A 80 -6.40 -3.88 -9.05
N MET A 81 -5.25 -4.57 -9.10
CA MET A 81 -3.94 -3.99 -8.82
C MET A 81 -3.41 -3.11 -9.95
N SER A 82 -4.11 -3.03 -11.09
CA SER A 82 -3.72 -2.16 -12.20
C SER A 82 -3.57 -0.67 -11.81
N GLN A 83 -4.34 -0.24 -10.80
CA GLN A 83 -4.36 1.11 -10.22
C GLN A 83 -3.46 1.26 -8.97
N ALA A 84 -2.83 0.17 -8.50
CA ALA A 84 -1.96 0.20 -7.35
C ALA A 84 -0.61 0.88 -7.66
N VAL A 85 0.15 1.18 -6.61
CA VAL A 85 1.54 1.66 -6.75
C VAL A 85 2.35 0.61 -7.53
N LYS A 86 3.21 1.07 -8.44
CA LYS A 86 3.98 0.20 -9.36
C LYS A 86 4.68 -0.98 -8.66
N SER A 87 5.38 -0.74 -7.54
CA SER A 87 6.06 -1.81 -6.80
C SER A 87 5.10 -2.91 -6.31
N CYS A 88 3.90 -2.50 -5.87
CA CYS A 88 2.87 -3.43 -5.42
C CYS A 88 2.26 -4.16 -6.61
N LYS A 89 1.97 -3.45 -7.70
CA LYS A 89 1.45 -4.03 -8.94
C LYS A 89 2.37 -5.13 -9.48
N ASP A 90 3.68 -4.89 -9.49
CA ASP A 90 4.68 -5.82 -10.02
C ASP A 90 4.92 -7.03 -9.10
N SER A 91 4.57 -6.93 -7.81
CA SER A 91 4.78 -7.98 -6.80
C SER A 91 3.48 -8.59 -6.26
N ALA A 92 2.33 -8.19 -6.80
CA ALA A 92 1.03 -8.65 -6.35
C ALA A 92 0.84 -10.13 -6.71
N SER A 93 0.36 -10.90 -5.74
CA SER A 93 0.03 -12.32 -5.92
C SER A 93 -1.17 -12.69 -5.06
N GLY A 94 -2.08 -13.48 -5.62
CA GLY A 94 -3.20 -14.08 -4.92
C GLY A 94 -3.00 -15.57 -4.76
N SER A 95 -3.41 -16.15 -3.64
CA SER A 95 -3.38 -17.59 -3.44
C SER A 95 -4.61 -18.07 -2.68
N ILE A 96 -5.12 -19.24 -3.06
CA ILE A 96 -6.15 -19.93 -2.31
C ILE A 96 -5.48 -20.67 -1.15
N THR A 97 -5.96 -20.42 0.06
CA THR A 97 -5.34 -20.92 1.30
C THR A 97 -6.12 -22.04 1.98
N THR A 98 -7.28 -22.41 1.42
CA THR A 98 -8.13 -23.51 1.89
C THR A 98 -8.25 -24.59 0.81
N GLY A 99 -8.59 -25.81 1.23
CA GLY A 99 -8.88 -26.91 0.31
C GLY A 99 -10.14 -26.61 -0.52
N PHE A 100 -10.10 -26.95 -1.81
CA PHE A 100 -11.25 -26.82 -2.70
C PHE A 100 -12.16 -28.04 -2.56
N ALA A 101 -13.10 -28.00 -1.60
CA ALA A 101 -14.08 -29.05 -1.39
C ALA A 101 -15.49 -28.47 -1.16
N ALA A 102 -16.52 -29.26 -1.50
CA ALA A 102 -17.91 -28.86 -1.31
C ALA A 102 -18.19 -28.53 0.16
N GLY A 103 -18.81 -27.38 0.42
CA GLY A 103 -19.18 -26.95 1.78
C GLY A 103 -18.03 -26.46 2.65
N THR A 104 -16.80 -26.34 2.14
CA THR A 104 -15.68 -25.74 2.88
C THR A 104 -15.55 -24.26 2.51
N PRO A 105 -15.32 -23.33 3.46
CA PRO A 105 -15.12 -21.93 3.14
C PRO A 105 -13.87 -21.73 2.27
N LEU A 106 -13.98 -20.84 1.27
CA LEU A 106 -12.88 -20.51 0.37
C LEU A 106 -12.18 -19.24 0.86
N SER A 107 -10.92 -19.35 1.24
CA SER A 107 -10.11 -18.21 1.66
C SER A 107 -9.09 -17.85 0.59
N VAL A 108 -9.14 -16.61 0.13
CA VAL A 108 -8.15 -16.04 -0.78
C VAL A 108 -7.28 -15.07 0.00
N GLU A 109 -5.97 -15.29 -0.06
CA GLU A 109 -4.98 -14.35 0.44
C GLU A 109 -4.35 -13.60 -0.73
N VAL A 110 -4.19 -12.28 -0.58
CA VAL A 110 -3.50 -11.44 -1.56
C VAL A 110 -2.35 -10.73 -0.85
N THR A 111 -1.17 -10.81 -1.45
CA THR A 111 0.06 -10.17 -0.93
C THR A 111 0.68 -9.28 -1.97
N CYS A 112 1.31 -8.18 -1.53
CA CYS A 112 2.22 -7.42 -2.38
C CYS A 112 3.30 -6.72 -1.55
N THR A 113 4.29 -6.16 -2.23
CA THR A 113 5.41 -5.42 -1.62
C THR A 113 5.40 -3.97 -2.05
N ILE A 114 5.43 -3.05 -1.08
CA ILE A 114 5.60 -1.61 -1.34
C ILE A 114 7.07 -1.24 -1.15
N ASN A 115 7.66 -0.64 -2.17
CA ASN A 115 9.01 -0.08 -2.11
C ASN A 115 8.92 1.39 -1.65
N TYR A 116 9.61 1.72 -0.56
CA TYR A 116 9.72 3.10 -0.06
C TYR A 116 11.11 3.69 -0.31
N ARG A 117 11.91 3.13 -1.23
CA ARG A 117 13.25 3.67 -1.52
C ARG A 117 13.19 5.09 -2.08
N ASP A 118 12.12 5.42 -2.81
CA ASP A 118 11.84 6.79 -3.29
C ASP A 118 11.66 7.80 -2.14
N LEU A 119 11.26 7.33 -0.94
CA LEU A 119 11.10 8.15 0.27
C LEU A 119 12.36 8.12 1.14
N GLY A 120 13.38 7.36 0.75
CA GLY A 120 14.62 7.16 1.50
C GLY A 120 15.68 8.25 1.31
N LEU A 121 15.32 9.49 1.01
CA LEU A 121 16.27 10.60 0.81
C LEU A 121 17.20 10.80 2.05
N LEU A 122 16.78 10.30 3.21
CA LEU A 122 17.51 10.32 4.49
C LEU A 122 18.16 8.95 4.86
N GLY A 123 18.27 8.00 3.92
CA GLY A 123 18.89 6.69 4.15
C GLY A 123 18.02 5.66 4.89
N LEU A 124 16.74 5.98 5.14
CA LEU A 124 15.78 5.13 5.87
C LEU A 124 14.88 4.28 4.94
N GLY A 125 15.24 4.15 3.66
CA GLY A 125 14.43 3.41 2.68
C GLY A 125 14.41 1.91 2.95
N GLY A 126 13.24 1.28 2.81
CA GLY A 126 13.05 -0.16 2.98
C GLY A 126 11.87 -0.70 2.16
N ASP A 127 11.85 -2.00 1.96
CA ASP A 127 10.75 -2.73 1.32
C ASP A 127 9.81 -3.24 2.41
N THR A 128 8.52 -2.93 2.31
CA THR A 128 7.51 -3.41 3.26
C THR A 128 6.52 -4.33 2.54
N LYS A 129 6.48 -5.59 2.96
CA LYS A 129 5.48 -6.54 2.48
C LYS A 129 4.16 -6.32 3.23
N ILE A 130 3.07 -6.20 2.48
CA ILE A 130 1.71 -6.10 3.01
C ILE A 130 0.93 -7.33 2.57
N THR A 131 0.34 -8.02 3.53
CA THR A 131 -0.51 -9.19 3.32
C THR A 131 -1.92 -8.87 3.80
N LYS A 132 -2.93 -9.14 2.98
CA LYS A 132 -4.34 -9.06 3.34
C LYS A 132 -5.05 -10.34 2.91
N ARG A 133 -5.94 -10.84 3.77
CA ARG A 133 -6.67 -12.08 3.56
C ARG A 133 -8.17 -11.81 3.67
N PHE A 134 -8.93 -12.37 2.73
CA PHE A 134 -10.39 -12.33 2.78
C PHE A 134 -10.96 -13.74 2.63
N THR A 135 -11.91 -14.08 3.49
CA THR A 135 -12.58 -15.39 3.49
C THR A 135 -14.01 -15.18 3.03
N SER A 136 -14.40 -15.83 1.93
CA SER A 136 -15.80 -15.89 1.52
C SER A 136 -16.34 -17.28 1.86
N SER A 137 -17.40 -17.35 2.67
CA SER A 137 -18.11 -18.61 2.89
C SER A 137 -18.72 -19.08 1.56
N ILE A 138 -18.41 -20.31 1.15
CA ILE A 138 -19.07 -20.98 0.02
C ILE A 138 -20.50 -21.29 0.47
N ASP A 139 -21.48 -20.88 -0.33
CA ASP A 139 -22.89 -21.21 -0.08
C ASP A 139 -23.06 -22.73 -0.02
N PRO A 140 -23.48 -23.31 1.13
CA PRO A 140 -23.59 -24.75 1.32
C PRO A 140 -24.64 -25.42 0.40
N TYR A 141 -25.46 -24.65 -0.33
CA TYR A 141 -26.44 -25.20 -1.27
C TYR A 141 -25.91 -25.49 -2.68
N ARG A 142 -24.63 -25.18 -2.98
CA ARG A 142 -24.04 -25.42 -4.31
C ARG A 142 -23.31 -26.76 -4.37
N GLY A 143 -23.91 -27.73 -5.08
CA GLY A 143 -23.29 -29.04 -5.33
C GLY A 143 -21.98 -28.92 -6.13
N VAL A 144 -20.87 -29.36 -5.55
CA VAL A 144 -19.60 -29.56 -6.26
C VAL A 144 -19.65 -30.97 -6.85
N ARG A 145 -19.46 -31.07 -8.16
CA ARG A 145 -19.39 -32.36 -8.84
C ARG A 145 -18.05 -32.98 -8.48
N GLY A 146 -18.07 -34.03 -7.65
CA GLY A 146 -16.90 -34.85 -7.41
C GLY A 146 -16.60 -35.64 -8.67
N ASP A 147 -15.50 -35.34 -9.34
CA ASP A 147 -14.94 -36.26 -10.32
C ASP A 147 -14.29 -37.40 -9.53
N GLY A 148 -15.03 -38.51 -9.45
CA GLY A 148 -14.50 -39.77 -8.98
C GLY A 148 -13.60 -40.38 -10.04
N SER A 149 -12.35 -40.64 -9.67
CA SER A 149 -11.54 -41.78 -10.11
C SER A 149 -10.42 -41.98 -9.12
#